data_AF-A0A2S5TEM1-F1
#
_entry.id   AF-A0A2S5TEM1-F1
#
_cell.length_a   1.000
_cell.length_b   1.000
_cell.length_c   1.000
_cell.angle_alpha   90.00
_cell.angle_beta   90.00
_cell.angle_gamma   90.00
#
_symmetry.space_group_name_H-M   'P 1'
#
loop_
_entity.id
_entity.type
_entity.pdbx_description
1 polymer ?
#
loop_
_entity_poly.entity_id
_entity_poly.type
_entity_poly.pdbx_seq_one_letter_code
_entity_poly.pdbx_strand_id
1 'polypeptide(L)'
;MRRLPAFAAALLLAACGSSTAPDAGHGTPPPFQPGPDAPFATIADPSLSLPLCILPAGTIGVPDLVVDPLPIPDRGNGLAADAASEAPAALPAQLALRNDRGTYNRRYQFALDEGAIWFKSNTAVTGIEQPWARLAMPGCLAGTVIGIAVDDDELTAIRADGAIYGMDNAFKDYALFNWSSRWGPPLWTGTGHRIPADYLAWSWSVISPAEDQHWTDPAGNLHTIGSGKVSHIWLLRSGGQRYTYVDPWLPRDDSYEMCGPLRGRYRGVNLSASGSTVFTVNRYGDLYTRNYDFDLCGADPLFFDYAYEDQRGVSNPKIQLPTFEWQRQPKIPGTITHDISVHKSGIDMLTRSLRVEGRDARGHTGYWEKDYRELDARAWKFVRTDQPLRGTVLDNRPRDSSLDDAGPGEDRYYARNLAQLPSLAAHPQVAGDADWAGELPDFNFYCSPARLRIRFSPTEDLELLLHHTDTIRQTERGRGLDQQPRAFVGSIEIPEPTFARLDSLPPKSQQFIQLYLDGRRHTSVRLSGVEDRISVTSFGWEFERP
;
A
#
# COMPACT_ATOMS: atom_id res chain seq x y z
N MET A 1 -50.69 33.85 38.44
CA MET A 1 -50.97 35.29 38.14
C MET A 1 -49.72 36.12 38.39
N ARG A 2 -49.62 37.31 37.78
CA ARG A 2 -48.41 38.18 37.72
C ARG A 2 -48.03 38.78 39.10
N ARG A 3 -46.72 38.94 39.38
CA ARG A 3 -45.99 40.23 39.33
C ARG A 3 -44.50 40.12 39.78
N LEU A 4 -43.62 40.72 38.99
CA LEU A 4 -42.26 41.25 39.32
C LEU A 4 -42.41 42.59 40.11
N PRO A 5 -41.38 43.18 40.78
CA PRO A 5 -39.98 43.44 40.32
C PRO A 5 -38.91 43.02 41.36
N ALA A 6 -37.62 43.44 41.38
CA ALA A 6 -36.87 44.48 40.65
C ALA A 6 -35.35 44.15 40.48
N PHE A 7 -34.57 45.11 39.95
CA PHE A 7 -33.10 45.09 39.82
C PHE A 7 -32.39 45.74 41.03
N ALA A 8 -31.16 45.31 41.33
CA ALA A 8 -30.07 46.17 41.80
C ALA A 8 -28.70 45.53 41.48
N ALA A 9 -27.71 46.34 41.11
CA ALA A 9 -26.36 45.89 40.75
C ALA A 9 -25.32 46.29 41.81
N ALA A 10 -24.20 45.56 41.87
CA ALA A 10 -23.01 45.99 42.59
C ALA A 10 -21.74 45.57 41.82
N LEU A 11 -21.01 46.54 41.28
CA LEU A 11 -19.59 46.38 40.96
C LEU A 11 -18.81 46.41 42.28
N LEU A 12 -17.72 45.65 42.36
CA LEU A 12 -16.51 46.07 43.08
C LEU A 12 -15.27 45.47 42.40
N LEU A 13 -14.28 46.33 42.18
CA LEU A 13 -13.05 46.05 41.43
C LEU A 13 -11.85 45.88 42.37
N ALA A 14 -10.84 45.18 41.85
CA ALA A 14 -9.43 45.24 42.22
C ALA A 14 -8.96 44.72 43.60
N ALA A 15 -8.09 43.70 43.53
CA ALA A 15 -6.81 43.74 44.23
C ALA A 15 -5.75 43.07 43.33
N CYS A 16 -4.70 43.81 42.97
CA CYS A 16 -3.53 43.24 42.29
C CYS A 16 -2.61 42.56 43.31
N GLY A 17 -2.16 41.34 43.01
CA GLY A 17 -1.18 40.62 43.82
C GLY A 17 -0.11 40.00 42.92
N SER A 18 1.04 40.66 42.81
CA SER A 18 2.22 40.12 42.12
C SER A 18 3.01 39.21 43.06
N SER A 19 3.27 37.97 42.64
CA SER A 19 4.29 37.11 43.26
C SER A 19 5.16 36.46 42.18
N THR A 20 6.46 36.41 42.47
CA THR A 20 7.52 35.93 41.57
C THR A 20 7.55 34.41 41.43
N ALA A 21 8.02 33.94 40.27
CA ALA A 21 8.06 32.53 39.91
C ALA A 21 9.01 31.67 40.77
N PRO A 22 8.71 30.37 40.93
CA PRO A 22 9.71 29.32 41.02
C PRO A 22 10.14 28.90 39.60
N ASP A 23 11.44 28.74 39.38
CA ASP A 23 12.01 28.14 38.17
C ASP A 23 12.61 26.76 38.51
N ALA A 24 12.79 25.92 37.49
CA ALA A 24 13.26 24.52 37.49
C ALA A 24 12.19 23.41 37.47
N GLY A 25 11.96 22.87 36.28
CA GLY A 25 11.25 21.60 36.04
C GLY A 25 11.10 21.33 34.54
N HIS A 26 11.98 20.52 33.95
CA HIS A 26 11.91 20.15 32.53
C HIS A 26 10.56 19.49 32.21
N GLY A 27 9.68 20.22 31.51
CA GLY A 27 8.36 19.75 31.11
C GLY A 27 8.01 20.20 29.70
N THR A 28 8.33 19.37 28.71
CA THR A 28 7.67 19.43 27.40
C THR A 28 7.10 18.06 27.07
N PRO A 29 5.85 17.83 27.48
CA PRO A 29 4.86 17.24 26.58
C PRO A 29 3.58 18.11 26.55
N PRO A 30 2.80 18.11 25.44
CA PRO A 30 2.61 16.95 24.57
C PRO A 30 2.64 17.26 23.05
N PRO A 31 3.67 16.80 22.31
CA PRO A 31 3.61 16.69 20.85
C PRO A 31 3.25 15.25 20.43
N PHE A 32 1.95 14.98 20.26
CA PHE A 32 1.35 14.07 19.26
C PHE A 32 -0.13 13.89 19.60
N GLN A 33 -1.05 14.32 18.72
CA GLN A 33 -2.31 13.64 18.42
C GLN A 33 -2.82 14.10 17.05
N PRO A 34 -2.41 13.39 15.99
CA PRO A 34 -3.40 12.77 15.12
C PRO A 34 -3.45 11.29 15.47
N GLY A 35 -4.58 10.78 15.96
CA GLY A 35 -4.75 9.33 16.17
C GLY A 35 -4.62 8.55 14.87
N PRO A 36 -4.69 7.20 14.89
CA PRO A 36 -4.66 6.40 13.65
C PRO A 36 -5.80 6.73 12.68
N ASP A 37 -6.82 7.49 13.11
CA ASP A 37 -7.96 7.95 12.31
C ASP A 37 -7.81 9.37 11.75
N ALA A 38 -6.70 10.07 12.01
CA ALA A 38 -6.49 11.45 11.59
C ALA A 38 -5.39 11.56 10.51
N PRO A 39 -5.58 12.39 9.49
CA PRO A 39 -4.76 12.35 8.27
C PRO A 39 -3.40 13.02 8.43
N PHE A 40 -2.43 12.49 7.69
CA PHE A 40 -1.07 13.00 7.58
C PHE A 40 -0.76 13.59 6.20
N ALA A 41 -1.59 13.29 5.20
CA ALA A 41 -1.64 14.01 3.92
C ALA A 41 -2.72 15.11 3.93
N THR A 42 -2.61 16.07 3.01
CA THR A 42 -3.69 17.02 2.74
C THR A 42 -4.91 16.28 2.17
N ILE A 43 -6.07 16.39 2.82
CA ILE A 43 -7.29 15.69 2.38
C ILE A 43 -8.05 16.49 1.32
N ALA A 44 -8.43 15.80 0.26
CA ALA A 44 -9.31 16.31 -0.79
C ALA A 44 -10.73 16.57 -0.26
N ASP A 45 -11.37 17.61 -0.79
CA ASP A 45 -12.78 17.93 -0.56
C ASP A 45 -13.58 17.65 -1.85
N PRO A 46 -14.25 16.48 -1.99
CA PRO A 46 -15.05 16.18 -3.18
C PRO A 46 -16.26 17.11 -3.39
N SER A 47 -16.62 17.92 -2.39
CA SER A 47 -17.68 18.93 -2.52
C SER A 47 -17.19 20.25 -3.12
N LEU A 48 -15.87 20.43 -3.24
CA LEU A 48 -15.26 21.63 -3.80
C LEU A 48 -15.57 21.78 -5.30
N SER A 49 -16.34 22.81 -5.63
CA SER A 49 -16.70 23.14 -7.01
C SER A 49 -15.53 23.80 -7.75
N LEU A 50 -14.71 22.99 -8.42
CA LEU A 50 -13.65 23.45 -9.32
C LEU A 50 -14.08 23.37 -10.79
N PRO A 51 -13.53 24.22 -11.68
CA PRO A 51 -13.73 24.08 -13.12
C PRO A 51 -13.34 22.69 -13.63
N LEU A 52 -14.08 22.23 -14.64
CA LEU A 52 -13.82 20.96 -15.31
C LEU A 52 -12.42 21.00 -15.96
N CYS A 53 -11.60 20.00 -15.66
CA CYS A 53 -10.25 19.87 -16.20
C CYS A 53 -10.08 18.44 -16.69
N ILE A 54 -10.54 18.17 -17.92
CA ILE A 54 -10.33 16.88 -18.60
C ILE A 54 -9.16 17.07 -19.55
N LEU A 55 -8.17 16.20 -19.43
CA LEU A 55 -6.96 16.16 -20.25
C LEU A 55 -6.91 14.77 -20.91
N PRO A 56 -7.66 14.55 -22.00
CA PRO A 56 -7.87 13.22 -22.57
C PRO A 56 -6.67 12.74 -23.43
N ALA A 57 -5.73 13.64 -23.70
CA ALA A 57 -4.46 13.35 -24.35
C ALA A 57 -3.37 13.00 -23.32
N GLY A 58 -2.17 12.73 -23.81
CA GLY A 58 -0.98 12.42 -23.01
C GLY A 58 -0.43 11.02 -23.30
N THR A 59 0.77 10.74 -22.82
CA THR A 59 1.49 9.48 -23.08
C THR A 59 1.60 8.56 -21.87
N ILE A 60 1.13 8.96 -20.69
CA ILE A 60 1.15 8.11 -19.47
C ILE A 60 0.52 6.73 -19.72
N GLY A 61 1.12 5.66 -19.20
CA GLY A 61 0.67 4.29 -19.45
C GLY A 61 0.80 3.78 -20.88
N VAL A 62 1.32 4.57 -21.83
CA VAL A 62 1.68 4.10 -23.17
C VAL A 62 3.09 3.50 -23.08
N PRO A 63 3.35 2.35 -23.74
CA PRO A 63 4.70 1.82 -23.88
C PRO A 63 5.69 2.86 -24.37
N ASP A 64 6.94 2.76 -23.90
CA ASP A 64 7.94 3.77 -24.15
C ASP A 64 8.37 3.82 -25.63
N LEU A 65 7.66 4.62 -26.43
CA LEU A 65 7.90 4.78 -27.87
C LEU A 65 9.21 5.53 -28.17
N VAL A 66 9.81 6.13 -27.13
CA VAL A 66 10.99 6.99 -27.19
C VAL A 66 12.08 6.39 -26.31
N VAL A 67 12.75 5.37 -26.83
CA VAL A 67 14.09 4.98 -26.35
C VAL A 67 14.99 6.20 -26.58
N ASP A 68 15.50 6.80 -25.49
CA ASP A 68 16.10 8.15 -25.43
C ASP A 68 16.99 8.44 -26.66
N PRO A 69 16.45 9.13 -27.69
CA PRO A 69 17.04 9.07 -29.02
C PRO A 69 18.12 10.13 -29.13
N LEU A 70 19.36 9.66 -29.20
CA LEU A 70 20.63 10.41 -29.23
C LEU A 70 21.10 10.82 -27.82
N PRO A 71 22.44 10.87 -27.58
CA PRO A 71 23.00 11.33 -26.32
C PRO A 71 22.89 12.87 -26.21
N ILE A 72 21.68 13.35 -25.94
CA ILE A 72 21.45 14.74 -25.54
C ILE A 72 22.00 14.87 -24.11
N PRO A 73 22.94 15.80 -23.84
CA PRO A 73 23.41 16.05 -22.48
C PRO A 73 22.23 16.40 -21.58
N ASP A 74 22.15 15.81 -20.38
CA ASP A 74 21.07 16.14 -19.45
C ASP A 74 21.14 17.64 -19.08
N ARG A 75 20.10 18.38 -19.43
CA ARG A 75 19.97 19.82 -19.15
C ARG A 75 19.18 20.10 -17.89
N GLY A 76 18.70 19.06 -17.19
CA GLY A 76 17.89 19.24 -16.00
C GLY A 76 16.60 20.00 -16.30
N ASN A 77 16.37 21.11 -15.59
CA ASN A 77 15.22 22.01 -15.83
C ASN A 77 15.51 23.17 -16.81
N GLY A 78 16.66 23.14 -17.50
CA GLY A 78 17.05 24.13 -18.50
C GLY A 78 17.62 25.44 -17.95
N LEU A 79 17.63 25.66 -16.63
CA LEU A 79 18.23 26.84 -16.00
C LEU A 79 19.74 26.68 -15.79
N ALA A 80 20.45 27.81 -15.69
CA ALA A 80 21.82 27.84 -15.17
C ALA A 80 21.84 27.74 -13.64
N ALA A 81 22.96 27.31 -13.06
CA ALA A 81 23.10 27.14 -11.60
C ALA A 81 22.90 28.45 -10.82
N ASP A 82 23.30 29.58 -11.41
CA ASP A 82 23.21 30.95 -10.87
C ASP A 82 21.98 31.72 -11.36
N ALA A 83 21.05 31.07 -12.08
CA ALA A 83 19.85 31.73 -12.57
C ALA A 83 18.95 32.20 -11.41
N ALA A 84 18.33 33.37 -11.58
CA ALA A 84 17.29 33.82 -10.68
C ALA A 84 16.07 32.87 -10.74
N SER A 85 15.42 32.65 -9.60
CA SER A 85 14.23 31.82 -9.49
C SER A 85 13.14 32.54 -8.69
N GLU A 86 11.91 32.38 -9.15
CA GLU A 86 10.69 32.87 -8.48
C GLU A 86 10.20 31.89 -7.39
N ALA A 87 10.95 30.82 -7.12
CA ALA A 87 10.55 29.81 -6.16
C ALA A 87 10.48 30.35 -4.72
N PRO A 88 9.53 29.86 -3.90
CA PRO A 88 9.44 30.20 -2.50
C PRO A 88 10.75 29.90 -1.76
N ALA A 89 11.25 30.86 -0.98
CA ALA A 89 12.48 30.70 -0.20
C ALA A 89 12.41 29.58 0.87
N ALA A 90 11.19 29.09 1.17
CA ALA A 90 10.95 27.94 2.03
C ALA A 90 11.17 26.58 1.34
N LEU A 91 11.32 26.53 0.01
CA LEU A 91 11.61 25.28 -0.67
C LEU A 91 13.02 24.77 -0.32
N PRO A 92 13.19 23.47 -0.04
CA PRO A 92 14.44 22.94 0.45
C PRO A 92 15.54 22.95 -0.62
N ALA A 93 16.80 23.05 -0.17
CA ALA A 93 17.96 22.88 -1.05
C ALA A 93 18.08 21.45 -1.61
N GLN A 94 17.55 20.44 -0.91
CA GLN A 94 17.53 19.03 -1.35
C GLN A 94 16.32 18.33 -0.70
N LEU A 95 15.60 17.51 -1.48
CA LEU A 95 14.62 16.57 -0.94
C LEU A 95 15.30 15.27 -0.50
N ALA A 96 15.00 14.84 0.73
CA ALA A 96 15.52 13.63 1.35
C ALA A 96 14.47 12.50 1.47
N LEU A 97 13.20 12.88 1.58
CA LEU A 97 12.04 12.01 1.81
C LEU A 97 10.95 12.36 0.77
N ARG A 98 10.10 11.39 0.44
CA ARG A 98 8.93 11.55 -0.42
C ARG A 98 7.66 11.67 0.43
N ASN A 99 6.94 12.77 0.30
CA ASN A 99 5.61 13.02 0.88
C ASN A 99 4.75 13.81 -0.12
N ASP A 100 3.51 14.16 0.25
CA ASP A 100 2.56 14.84 -0.65
C ASP A 100 3.01 16.25 -1.08
N ARG A 101 3.96 16.88 -0.37
CA ARG A 101 4.52 18.20 -0.70
C ARG A 101 5.90 18.19 -1.35
N GLY A 102 6.63 17.07 -1.31
CA GLY A 102 7.97 16.97 -1.85
C GLY A 102 8.32 15.54 -2.21
N THR A 103 8.69 15.31 -3.46
CA THR A 103 8.89 13.97 -4.03
C THR A 103 10.03 13.99 -5.05
N TYR A 104 10.62 12.85 -5.38
CA TYR A 104 11.76 12.78 -6.30
C TYR A 104 11.93 11.38 -6.91
N ASN A 105 12.51 11.36 -8.12
CA ASN A 105 13.03 10.17 -8.78
C ASN A 105 14.55 10.34 -9.00
N ARG A 106 15.23 9.46 -9.74
CA ARG A 106 16.68 9.61 -9.98
C ARG A 106 17.09 10.83 -10.82
N ARG A 107 16.20 11.44 -11.61
CA ARG A 107 16.53 12.58 -12.50
C ARG A 107 16.09 13.92 -11.94
N TYR A 108 14.91 14.00 -11.32
CA TYR A 108 14.30 15.24 -10.85
C TYR A 108 13.81 15.17 -9.41
N GLN A 109 13.81 16.33 -8.76
CA GLN A 109 13.10 16.63 -7.52
C GLN A 109 11.91 17.53 -7.85
N PHE A 110 10.77 17.29 -7.20
CA PHE A 110 9.53 18.06 -7.35
C PHE A 110 9.01 18.49 -5.98
N ALA A 111 8.58 19.74 -5.85
CA ALA A 111 7.97 20.30 -4.64
C ALA A 111 6.65 21.01 -4.97
N LEU A 112 5.69 20.97 -4.07
CA LEU A 112 4.38 21.59 -4.20
C LEU A 112 4.22 22.73 -3.20
N ASP A 113 4.00 23.94 -3.72
CA ASP A 113 3.74 25.13 -2.91
C ASP A 113 2.59 25.94 -3.54
N GLU A 114 1.61 26.34 -2.72
CA GLU A 114 0.39 27.07 -3.13
C GLU A 114 -0.29 26.55 -4.42
N GLY A 115 -0.28 25.22 -4.63
CA GLY A 115 -0.87 24.58 -5.81
C GLY A 115 -0.05 24.70 -7.10
N ALA A 116 1.15 25.26 -7.04
CA ALA A 116 2.15 25.25 -8.10
C ALA A 116 3.21 24.17 -7.84
N ILE A 117 3.55 23.42 -8.90
CA ILE A 117 4.64 22.44 -8.86
C ILE A 117 5.94 23.12 -9.28
N TRP A 118 6.98 22.94 -8.47
CA TRP A 118 8.35 23.37 -8.72
C TRP A 118 9.22 22.15 -8.94
N PHE A 119 10.19 22.23 -9.86
CA PHE A 119 11.08 21.11 -10.17
C PHE A 119 12.51 21.55 -10.47
N LYS A 120 13.45 20.64 -10.23
CA LYS A 120 14.87 20.79 -10.58
C LYS A 120 15.54 19.44 -10.72
N SER A 121 16.74 19.43 -11.28
CA SER A 121 17.60 18.24 -11.28
C SER A 121 17.75 17.65 -9.89
N ASN A 122 17.76 16.32 -9.79
CA ASN A 122 18.16 15.65 -8.56
C ASN A 122 19.67 15.72 -8.42
N THR A 123 20.19 16.82 -7.89
CA THR A 123 21.62 17.15 -7.82
C THR A 123 22.44 16.04 -7.17
N ALA A 124 21.90 15.37 -6.15
CA ALA A 124 22.55 14.24 -5.48
C ALA A 124 22.83 13.00 -6.37
N VAL A 125 22.16 12.90 -7.52
CA VAL A 125 22.31 11.79 -8.48
C VAL A 125 22.88 12.26 -9.82
N THR A 126 22.39 13.39 -10.33
CA THR A 126 22.78 13.94 -11.65
C THR A 126 24.03 14.82 -11.61
N GLY A 127 24.41 15.34 -10.43
CA GLY A 127 25.46 16.35 -10.29
C GLY A 127 25.09 17.74 -10.82
N ILE A 128 23.87 17.93 -11.35
CA ILE A 128 23.42 19.20 -11.93
C ILE A 128 22.89 20.10 -10.82
N GLU A 129 23.59 21.19 -10.54
CA GLU A 129 23.14 22.26 -9.65
C GLU A 129 22.26 23.24 -10.42
N GLN A 130 21.00 23.37 -10.00
CA GLN A 130 20.02 24.28 -10.59
C GLN A 130 19.09 24.82 -9.49
N PRO A 131 18.63 26.07 -9.61
CA PRO A 131 17.54 26.57 -8.78
C PRO A 131 16.23 25.87 -9.16
N TRP A 132 15.22 25.98 -8.30
CA TRP A 132 13.87 25.49 -8.58
C TRP A 132 13.26 26.24 -9.78
N ALA A 133 12.79 25.52 -10.79
CA ALA A 133 12.01 26.06 -11.90
C ALA A 133 10.52 25.78 -11.67
N ARG A 134 9.64 26.68 -12.14
CA ARG A 134 8.20 26.42 -12.10
C ARG A 134 7.83 25.45 -13.21
N LEU A 135 7.13 24.37 -12.86
CA LEU A 135 6.67 23.37 -13.83
C LEU A 135 5.47 23.92 -14.62
N ALA A 136 5.47 23.73 -15.94
CA ALA A 136 4.37 24.15 -16.80
C ALA A 136 3.14 23.25 -16.59
N MET A 137 2.06 23.82 -16.09
CA MET A 137 0.82 23.10 -15.77
C MET A 137 -0.34 23.62 -16.63
N PRO A 138 -1.30 22.77 -17.04
CA PRO A 138 -2.56 23.20 -17.61
C PRO A 138 -3.27 24.21 -16.70
N GLY A 139 -3.84 25.28 -17.27
CA GLY A 139 -4.45 26.37 -16.49
C GLY A 139 -5.63 25.95 -15.60
N CYS A 140 -6.24 24.79 -15.87
CA CYS A 140 -7.32 24.22 -15.05
C CYS A 140 -6.83 23.33 -13.88
N LEU A 141 -5.51 23.11 -13.77
CA LEU A 141 -4.84 22.35 -12.73
C LEU A 141 -3.92 23.25 -11.87
N ALA A 142 -3.27 24.24 -12.48
CA ALA A 142 -2.40 25.20 -11.79
C ALA A 142 -3.13 25.90 -10.62
N GLY A 143 -2.51 25.94 -9.44
CA GLY A 143 -3.08 26.54 -8.23
C GLY A 143 -4.15 25.70 -7.53
N THR A 144 -4.45 24.48 -8.02
CA THR A 144 -5.50 23.60 -7.45
C THR A 144 -4.98 22.25 -6.95
N VAL A 145 -3.69 21.96 -7.12
CA VAL A 145 -3.07 20.71 -6.64
C VAL A 145 -2.79 20.78 -5.14
N ILE A 146 -3.14 19.72 -4.41
CA ILE A 146 -2.93 19.60 -2.95
C ILE A 146 -1.90 18.54 -2.57
N GLY A 147 -1.56 17.63 -3.48
CA GLY A 147 -0.49 16.64 -3.28
C GLY A 147 0.13 16.16 -4.59
N ILE A 148 1.40 15.78 -4.54
CA ILE A 148 2.16 15.17 -5.65
C ILE A 148 2.99 13.97 -5.20
N ALA A 149 3.20 13.01 -6.10
CA ALA A 149 4.15 11.92 -5.92
C ALA A 149 4.69 11.46 -7.28
N VAL A 150 6.03 11.44 -7.45
CA VAL A 150 6.70 10.86 -8.62
C VAL A 150 7.30 9.52 -8.23
N ASP A 151 7.23 8.54 -9.12
CA ASP A 151 8.00 7.29 -9.08
C ASP A 151 8.25 6.87 -10.51
N ASP A 152 9.47 6.40 -10.81
CA ASP A 152 9.90 6.18 -12.18
C ASP A 152 9.73 7.45 -13.06
N ASP A 153 9.31 7.30 -14.32
CA ASP A 153 8.98 8.37 -15.26
C ASP A 153 7.54 8.93 -15.14
N GLU A 154 6.75 8.54 -14.13
CA GLU A 154 5.37 9.02 -13.94
C GLU A 154 5.21 9.82 -12.63
N LEU A 155 4.60 11.00 -12.71
CA LEU A 155 4.19 11.81 -11.56
C LEU A 155 2.67 11.84 -11.46
N THR A 156 2.13 11.46 -10.31
CA THR A 156 0.72 11.65 -9.96
C THR A 156 0.54 12.95 -9.18
N ALA A 157 -0.50 13.71 -9.53
CA ALA A 157 -0.96 14.89 -8.80
C ALA A 157 -2.43 14.73 -8.39
N ILE A 158 -2.73 15.10 -7.13
CA ILE A 158 -4.07 15.12 -6.57
C ILE A 158 -4.56 16.56 -6.50
N ARG A 159 -5.68 16.83 -7.17
CA ARG A 159 -6.36 18.13 -7.13
C ARG A 159 -7.19 18.28 -5.84
N ALA A 160 -7.49 19.51 -5.43
CA ALA A 160 -8.21 19.80 -4.19
C ALA A 160 -9.61 19.16 -4.12
N ASP A 161 -10.24 18.88 -5.25
CA ASP A 161 -11.52 18.14 -5.34
C ASP A 161 -11.36 16.61 -5.40
N GLY A 162 -10.12 16.12 -5.26
CA GLY A 162 -9.74 14.72 -5.29
C GLY A 162 -9.47 14.16 -6.68
N ALA A 163 -9.65 14.94 -7.75
CA ALA A 163 -9.38 14.47 -9.11
C ALA A 163 -7.89 14.13 -9.30
N ILE A 164 -7.65 12.95 -9.88
CA ILE A 164 -6.32 12.37 -10.12
C ILE A 164 -5.83 12.81 -11.51
N TYR A 165 -4.58 13.27 -11.59
CA TYR A 165 -3.88 13.60 -12.83
C TYR A 165 -2.52 12.92 -12.87
N GLY A 166 -2.17 12.40 -14.04
CA GLY A 166 -0.84 11.87 -14.33
C GLY A 166 -0.04 12.83 -15.20
N MET A 167 1.26 12.90 -14.96
CA MET A 167 2.26 13.50 -15.84
C MET A 167 3.28 12.44 -16.23
N ASP A 168 3.52 12.31 -17.53
CA ASP A 168 4.45 11.33 -18.09
C ASP A 168 5.81 11.95 -18.46
N ASN A 169 6.77 11.10 -18.78
CA ASN A 169 8.13 11.46 -19.19
C ASN A 169 8.96 12.15 -18.09
N ALA A 170 8.65 11.93 -16.81
CA ALA A 170 9.41 12.46 -15.67
C ALA A 170 10.85 11.90 -15.56
N PHE A 171 11.30 11.07 -16.51
CA PHE A 171 12.72 10.74 -16.73
C PHE A 171 13.35 11.25 -18.01
N LYS A 172 12.59 11.90 -18.89
CA LYS A 172 13.12 12.43 -20.16
C LYS A 172 13.40 13.93 -20.01
N ASP A 173 13.73 14.62 -21.09
CA ASP A 173 13.86 16.08 -21.09
C ASP A 173 12.54 16.74 -20.66
N TYR A 174 12.60 17.78 -19.84
CA TYR A 174 11.43 18.47 -19.28
C TYR A 174 10.47 19.05 -20.34
N ALA A 175 10.94 19.27 -21.57
CA ALA A 175 10.08 19.67 -22.70
C ALA A 175 9.10 18.58 -23.16
N LEU A 176 9.29 17.32 -22.72
CA LEU A 176 8.41 16.18 -23.03
C LEU A 176 7.36 15.91 -21.94
N PHE A 177 7.43 16.60 -20.79
CA PHE A 177 6.45 16.49 -19.73
C PHE A 177 5.06 16.83 -20.26
N ASN A 178 4.12 15.88 -20.14
CA ASN A 178 2.75 16.07 -20.59
C ASN A 178 1.76 15.49 -19.60
N TRP A 179 0.60 16.14 -19.48
CA TRP A 179 -0.41 15.87 -18.47
C TRP A 179 -1.62 15.15 -19.06
N SER A 180 -2.16 14.20 -18.29
CA SER A 180 -3.36 13.44 -18.62
C SER A 180 -4.29 13.34 -17.42
N SER A 181 -5.60 13.32 -17.68
CA SER A 181 -6.63 12.95 -16.71
C SER A 181 -7.19 11.56 -17.01
N ARG A 182 -6.54 10.79 -17.88
CA ARG A 182 -6.94 9.42 -18.22
C ARG A 182 -6.77 8.51 -17.01
N TRP A 183 -7.82 7.76 -16.69
CA TRP A 183 -7.79 6.75 -15.61
C TRP A 183 -8.94 5.76 -15.77
N GLY A 184 -8.62 4.48 -15.58
CA GLY A 184 -9.60 3.41 -15.49
C GLY A 184 -10.11 2.91 -16.84
N PRO A 185 -11.26 2.23 -16.86
CA PRO A 185 -11.58 1.27 -17.90
C PRO A 185 -12.09 1.93 -19.20
N PRO A 186 -11.82 1.29 -20.36
CA PRO A 186 -10.93 0.14 -20.52
C PRO A 186 -9.46 0.57 -20.48
N LEU A 187 -8.65 -0.07 -19.62
CA LEU A 187 -7.18 0.04 -19.52
C LEU A 187 -6.60 1.45 -19.79
N TRP A 188 -6.47 2.30 -18.78
CA TRP A 188 -6.19 3.75 -18.85
C TRP A 188 -7.24 4.63 -19.55
N THR A 189 -7.97 4.16 -20.58
CA THR A 189 -8.71 5.07 -21.49
C THR A 189 -9.96 5.74 -20.90
N GLY A 190 -10.31 5.45 -19.64
CA GLY A 190 -11.38 6.13 -18.93
C GLY A 190 -11.13 7.64 -18.74
N THR A 191 -12.21 8.39 -18.49
CA THR A 191 -12.19 9.87 -18.45
C THR A 191 -11.56 10.48 -17.20
N GLY A 192 -11.05 9.65 -16.29
CA GLY A 192 -10.47 10.06 -15.02
C GLY A 192 -11.20 9.49 -13.81
N HIS A 193 -10.56 9.67 -12.66
CA HIS A 193 -10.98 9.12 -11.38
C HIS A 193 -10.65 10.11 -10.25
N ARG A 194 -11.11 9.81 -9.04
CA ARG A 194 -10.89 10.62 -7.84
C ARG A 194 -10.36 9.74 -6.74
N ILE A 195 -9.39 10.25 -5.99
CA ILE A 195 -9.00 9.66 -4.72
C ILE A 195 -10.21 9.67 -3.76
N PRO A 196 -10.40 8.64 -2.93
CA PRO A 196 -11.41 8.65 -1.87
C PRO A 196 -11.21 9.82 -0.89
N ALA A 197 -12.18 10.12 -0.05
CA ALA A 197 -12.07 11.23 0.92
C ALA A 197 -11.58 10.79 2.32
N ASP A 198 -11.48 9.48 2.58
CA ASP A 198 -11.19 8.87 3.89
C ASP A 198 -9.79 8.25 3.99
N TYR A 199 -8.86 8.65 3.12
CA TYR A 199 -7.44 8.31 3.28
C TYR A 199 -6.80 9.12 4.40
N LEU A 200 -5.73 8.55 4.94
CA LEU A 200 -4.87 9.15 5.96
C LEU A 200 -3.53 9.55 5.34
N ALA A 201 -3.04 8.70 4.44
CA ALA A 201 -1.83 8.86 3.67
C ALA A 201 -2.00 8.21 2.30
N TRP A 202 -1.22 8.67 1.32
CA TRP A 202 -1.17 8.08 -0.01
C TRP A 202 0.24 8.14 -0.60
N SER A 203 0.53 7.26 -1.57
CA SER A 203 1.82 7.25 -2.28
C SER A 203 1.65 6.72 -3.69
N TRP A 204 2.55 7.11 -4.60
CA TRP A 204 2.61 6.63 -5.98
C TRP A 204 3.80 5.70 -6.15
N SER A 205 3.58 4.53 -6.75
CA SER A 205 4.58 3.51 -7.02
C SER A 205 4.51 3.05 -8.46
N VAL A 206 5.65 3.03 -9.15
CA VAL A 206 5.78 2.55 -10.53
C VAL A 206 6.97 1.62 -10.63
N ILE A 207 6.75 0.46 -11.23
CA ILE A 207 7.79 -0.48 -11.65
C ILE A 207 7.75 -0.57 -13.18
N SER A 208 8.91 -0.38 -13.82
CA SER A 208 9.00 -0.26 -15.28
C SER A 208 10.17 -1.06 -15.88
N PRO A 209 10.13 -1.36 -17.19
CA PRO A 209 11.27 -1.92 -17.90
C PRO A 209 12.47 -0.95 -17.99
N ALA A 210 12.25 0.36 -17.80
CA ALA A 210 13.26 1.40 -17.97
C ALA A 210 14.18 1.57 -16.75
N GLU A 211 13.68 1.27 -15.54
CA GLU A 211 14.50 1.23 -14.32
C GLU A 211 14.68 -0.17 -13.77
N ASP A 212 13.60 -0.87 -13.42
CA ASP A 212 13.69 -2.14 -12.70
C ASP A 212 13.97 -3.33 -13.64
N GLN A 213 13.59 -3.26 -14.93
CA GLN A 213 13.72 -4.32 -15.96
C GLN A 213 12.92 -5.61 -15.70
N HIS A 214 13.07 -6.20 -14.50
CA HIS A 214 12.41 -7.42 -14.07
C HIS A 214 11.82 -7.27 -12.67
N TRP A 215 10.81 -8.09 -12.36
CA TRP A 215 10.47 -8.44 -10.99
C TRP A 215 11.30 -9.65 -10.54
N THR A 216 11.67 -9.70 -9.25
CA THR A 216 12.09 -10.94 -8.59
C THR A 216 10.90 -11.51 -7.81
N ASP A 217 10.44 -12.73 -8.11
CA ASP A 217 9.35 -13.36 -7.36
C ASP A 217 9.80 -13.97 -5.99
N PRO A 218 8.89 -14.46 -5.13
CA PRO A 218 9.25 -15.07 -3.85
C PRO A 218 10.16 -16.31 -3.93
N ALA A 219 10.25 -16.97 -5.08
CA ALA A 219 11.18 -18.06 -5.34
C ALA A 219 12.56 -17.58 -5.79
N GLY A 220 12.70 -16.30 -6.15
CA GLY A 220 13.91 -15.70 -6.68
C GLY A 220 14.02 -15.77 -8.20
N ASN A 221 12.93 -16.05 -8.91
CA ASN A 221 12.91 -16.05 -10.38
C ASN A 221 12.73 -14.62 -10.91
N LEU A 222 13.35 -14.32 -12.05
CA LEU A 222 13.20 -13.05 -12.75
C LEU A 222 12.07 -13.13 -13.78
N HIS A 223 11.19 -12.13 -13.75
CA HIS A 223 10.06 -11.98 -14.70
C HIS A 223 10.13 -10.62 -15.36
N THR A 224 10.12 -10.56 -16.69
CA THR A 224 10.23 -9.29 -17.45
C THR A 224 9.03 -8.37 -17.20
N ILE A 225 9.28 -7.12 -16.84
CA ILE A 225 8.21 -6.13 -16.62
C ILE A 225 7.50 -5.83 -17.95
N GLY A 226 6.18 -5.75 -17.91
CA GLY A 226 5.37 -5.38 -19.08
C GLY A 226 5.65 -3.97 -19.57
N SER A 227 5.60 -3.75 -20.89
CA SER A 227 5.83 -2.42 -21.48
C SER A 227 4.80 -1.35 -21.07
N GLY A 228 3.64 -1.76 -20.54
CA GLY A 228 2.64 -0.86 -19.95
C GLY A 228 2.98 -0.36 -18.55
N LYS A 229 4.10 -0.83 -17.96
CA LYS A 229 4.50 -0.63 -16.55
C LYS A 229 3.45 -1.22 -15.59
N VAL A 230 3.69 -1.10 -14.29
CA VAL A 230 2.68 -1.36 -13.26
C VAL A 230 2.69 -0.20 -12.26
N SER A 231 1.54 0.49 -12.11
CA SER A 231 1.49 1.85 -11.58
C SER A 231 0.33 2.04 -10.58
N HIS A 232 0.65 2.22 -9.31
CA HIS A 232 -0.32 2.17 -8.20
C HIS A 232 -0.34 3.45 -7.36
N ILE A 233 -1.53 4.02 -7.14
CA ILE A 233 -1.79 4.88 -5.98
C ILE A 233 -2.12 3.97 -4.80
N TRP A 234 -1.22 3.90 -3.83
CA TRP A 234 -1.44 3.26 -2.55
C TRP A 234 -2.13 4.22 -1.58
N LEU A 235 -3.14 3.72 -0.85
CA LEU A 235 -3.94 4.49 0.09
C LEU A 235 -4.01 3.79 1.46
N LEU A 236 -3.70 4.53 2.52
CA LEU A 236 -3.92 4.09 3.90
C LEU A 236 -5.30 4.61 4.36
N ARG A 237 -6.24 3.71 4.67
CA ARG A 237 -7.64 4.05 4.96
C ARG A 237 -8.16 3.38 6.22
N SER A 238 -9.36 3.80 6.65
CA SER A 238 -10.14 3.15 7.73
C SER A 238 -9.35 2.97 9.04
N GLY A 239 -8.87 4.08 9.60
CA GLY A 239 -8.12 4.07 10.86
C GLY A 239 -6.80 3.31 10.81
N GLY A 240 -6.13 3.33 9.64
CA GLY A 240 -4.80 2.74 9.44
C GLY A 240 -4.78 1.26 9.07
N GLN A 241 -5.93 0.61 8.88
CA GLN A 241 -6.00 -0.86 8.70
C GLN A 241 -6.06 -1.29 7.24
N ARG A 242 -6.57 -0.43 6.33
CA ARG A 242 -6.81 -0.79 4.94
C ARG A 242 -5.74 -0.22 4.03
N TYR A 243 -5.15 -1.09 3.22
CA TYR A 243 -4.12 -0.81 2.23
C TYR A 243 -4.76 -0.97 0.85
N THR A 244 -5.66 -0.04 0.53
CA THR A 244 -6.32 0.03 -0.77
C THR A 244 -5.29 0.44 -1.82
N TYR A 245 -5.41 -0.12 -3.02
CA TYR A 245 -4.68 0.40 -4.17
C TYR A 245 -5.63 0.74 -5.31
N VAL A 246 -5.29 1.81 -6.01
CA VAL A 246 -5.99 2.29 -7.19
C VAL A 246 -4.98 2.25 -8.33
N ASP A 247 -5.30 1.47 -9.35
CA ASP A 247 -4.48 1.28 -10.55
C ASP A 247 -5.27 1.77 -11.77
N PRO A 248 -4.64 2.44 -12.75
CA PRO A 248 -5.30 3.02 -13.91
C PRO A 248 -5.78 2.01 -14.96
N TRP A 249 -5.35 0.74 -14.90
CA TRP A 249 -5.93 -0.35 -15.68
C TRP A 249 -7.23 -0.88 -15.07
N LEU A 250 -7.41 -0.71 -13.76
CA LEU A 250 -8.53 -1.28 -13.00
C LEU A 250 -9.78 -0.37 -13.02
N PRO A 251 -10.94 -0.85 -12.55
CA PRO A 251 -12.15 -0.03 -12.47
C PRO A 251 -11.95 1.12 -11.48
N ARG A 252 -12.76 2.17 -11.64
CA ARG A 252 -12.68 3.40 -10.84
C ARG A 252 -13.38 3.27 -9.49
N ASP A 253 -13.01 2.23 -8.75
CA ASP A 253 -13.50 1.92 -7.41
C ASP A 253 -12.37 1.51 -6.46
N ASP A 254 -12.71 1.43 -5.19
CA ASP A 254 -11.74 1.21 -4.12
C ASP A 254 -11.68 -0.26 -3.64
N SER A 255 -12.18 -1.22 -4.41
CA SER A 255 -12.42 -2.57 -3.91
C SER A 255 -11.23 -3.52 -4.02
N TYR A 256 -10.08 -3.04 -4.51
CA TYR A 256 -8.80 -3.75 -4.48
C TYR A 256 -7.97 -3.34 -3.27
N GLU A 257 -7.53 -4.32 -2.48
CA GLU A 257 -6.68 -4.09 -1.31
C GLU A 257 -5.61 -5.18 -1.20
N MET A 258 -4.45 -4.79 -0.68
CA MET A 258 -3.49 -5.72 -0.11
C MET A 258 -3.87 -5.98 1.36
N CYS A 259 -3.91 -7.24 1.81
CA CYS A 259 -4.03 -7.54 3.25
C CYS A 259 -2.99 -6.73 4.04
N GLY A 260 -3.41 -5.95 5.05
CA GLY A 260 -2.48 -5.25 5.94
C GLY A 260 -1.70 -6.19 6.87
N PRO A 261 -0.65 -5.72 7.56
CA PRO A 261 0.09 -6.56 8.50
C PRO A 261 -0.83 -7.14 9.60
N LEU A 262 -0.45 -8.29 10.16
CA LEU A 262 -1.22 -8.99 11.20
C LEU A 262 -2.68 -9.32 10.78
N ARG A 263 -2.86 -9.82 9.55
CA ARG A 263 -4.17 -10.10 8.92
C ARG A 263 -5.10 -8.87 8.90
N GLY A 264 -4.57 -7.73 8.48
CA GLY A 264 -5.32 -6.47 8.38
C GLY A 264 -5.63 -5.77 9.72
N ARG A 265 -5.11 -6.28 10.85
CA ARG A 265 -5.35 -5.69 12.18
C ARG A 265 -4.37 -4.59 12.57
N TYR A 266 -3.22 -4.53 11.90
CA TYR A 266 -2.22 -3.50 12.16
C TYR A 266 -2.74 -2.12 11.79
N ARG A 267 -2.50 -1.13 12.65
CA ARG A 267 -2.87 0.28 12.40
C ARG A 267 -1.66 1.10 11.99
N GLY A 268 -1.47 1.26 10.69
CA GLY A 268 -0.55 2.26 10.17
C GLY A 268 -1.00 3.68 10.52
N VAL A 269 -0.04 4.60 10.63
CA VAL A 269 -0.29 6.05 10.60
C VAL A 269 0.16 6.66 9.29
N ASN A 270 1.18 6.10 8.63
CA ASN A 270 1.62 6.53 7.30
C ASN A 270 2.01 5.35 6.42
N LEU A 271 2.04 5.58 5.09
CA LEU A 271 2.63 4.67 4.12
C LEU A 271 3.49 5.43 3.09
N SER A 272 4.42 4.71 2.48
CA SER A 272 5.18 5.15 1.30
C SER A 272 5.38 3.95 0.38
N ALA A 273 5.37 4.16 -0.93
CA ALA A 273 5.57 3.10 -1.90
C ALA A 273 6.48 3.52 -3.06
N SER A 274 7.26 2.58 -3.60
CA SER A 274 8.16 2.77 -4.74
C SER A 274 8.52 1.42 -5.35
N GLY A 275 8.52 1.27 -6.68
CA GLY A 275 8.95 0.03 -7.35
C GLY A 275 8.31 -1.24 -6.77
N SER A 276 7.00 -1.19 -6.54
CA SER A 276 6.19 -2.26 -5.94
C SER A 276 6.60 -2.68 -4.53
N THR A 277 7.31 -1.82 -3.80
CA THR A 277 7.61 -1.99 -2.38
C THR A 277 6.76 -1.03 -1.57
N VAL A 278 5.85 -1.57 -0.76
CA VAL A 278 5.06 -0.79 0.21
C VAL A 278 5.77 -0.79 1.56
N PHE A 279 5.86 0.36 2.21
CA PHE A 279 6.43 0.58 3.54
C PHE A 279 5.42 1.31 4.41
N THR A 280 5.23 0.87 5.66
CA THR A 280 4.27 1.47 6.60
C THR A 280 4.82 1.53 8.02
N VAL A 281 4.38 2.54 8.77
CA VAL A 281 4.76 2.82 10.16
C VAL A 281 3.50 3.00 11.01
N ASN A 282 3.47 2.50 12.24
CA ASN A 282 2.41 2.78 13.22
C ASN A 282 2.82 3.90 14.18
N ARG A 283 1.88 4.33 15.05
CA ARG A 283 2.13 5.35 16.08
C ARG A 283 3.26 5.02 17.08
N TYR A 284 3.70 3.75 17.12
CA TYR A 284 4.73 3.24 18.03
C TYR A 284 6.09 3.03 17.34
N GLY A 285 6.23 3.42 16.08
CA GLY A 285 7.44 3.20 15.30
C GLY A 285 7.72 1.73 14.97
N ASP A 286 6.71 0.84 15.01
CA ASP A 286 6.81 -0.45 14.34
C ASP A 286 6.71 -0.22 12.84
N LEU A 287 7.46 -1.01 12.09
CA LEU A 287 7.79 -0.78 10.69
C LEU A 287 7.58 -2.09 9.93
N TYR A 288 6.88 -2.03 8.79
CA TYR A 288 6.60 -3.19 7.95
C TYR A 288 6.78 -2.85 6.48
N THR A 289 7.38 -3.76 5.72
CA THR A 289 7.48 -3.69 4.26
C THR A 289 6.90 -4.92 3.60
N ARG A 290 6.38 -4.76 2.39
CA ARG A 290 5.96 -5.87 1.54
C ARG A 290 6.20 -5.51 0.07
N ASN A 291 6.76 -6.44 -0.70
CA ASN A 291 6.76 -6.34 -2.15
C ASN A 291 5.38 -6.79 -2.64
N TYR A 292 4.64 -5.93 -3.32
CA TYR A 292 3.29 -6.19 -3.79
C TYR A 292 2.91 -5.22 -4.91
N ASP A 293 2.38 -5.76 -5.99
CA ASP A 293 1.61 -5.06 -7.01
C ASP A 293 0.56 -6.01 -7.60
N PHE A 294 -0.28 -5.49 -8.49
CA PHE A 294 -1.36 -6.23 -9.15
C PHE A 294 -0.87 -7.52 -9.84
N ASP A 295 0.23 -7.43 -10.59
CA ASP A 295 0.81 -8.55 -11.33
C ASP A 295 1.40 -9.60 -10.37
N LEU A 296 2.28 -9.19 -9.45
CA LEU A 296 2.99 -10.07 -8.52
C LEU A 296 2.09 -10.76 -7.50
N CYS A 297 0.90 -10.24 -7.23
CA CYS A 297 -0.01 -10.83 -6.23
C CYS A 297 -0.88 -11.98 -6.76
N GLY A 298 -0.86 -12.25 -8.07
CA GLY A 298 -1.71 -13.26 -8.69
C GLY A 298 -3.05 -12.73 -9.22
N ALA A 299 -3.24 -11.41 -9.26
CA ALA A 299 -4.51 -10.81 -9.65
C ALA A 299 -4.67 -10.58 -11.16
N ASP A 300 -3.60 -10.76 -11.95
CA ASP A 300 -3.64 -10.68 -13.42
C ASP A 300 -3.42 -12.04 -14.15
N PRO A 301 -4.38 -12.99 -14.04
CA PRO A 301 -4.35 -14.22 -14.81
C PRO A 301 -4.74 -14.03 -16.30
N LEU A 302 -4.85 -12.79 -16.79
CA LEU A 302 -5.09 -12.51 -18.20
C LEU A 302 -3.77 -12.38 -18.97
N PHE A 303 -2.74 -11.82 -18.34
CA PHE A 303 -1.42 -11.64 -18.96
C PHE A 303 -0.31 -12.53 -18.39
N PHE A 304 -0.49 -13.10 -17.19
CA PHE A 304 0.54 -13.92 -16.53
C PHE A 304 0.04 -15.30 -16.07
N ASP A 305 0.99 -16.23 -15.99
CA ASP A 305 0.82 -17.56 -15.42
C ASP A 305 1.39 -17.60 -14.00
N TYR A 306 0.63 -18.20 -13.07
CA TYR A 306 0.99 -18.32 -11.65
C TYR A 306 1.04 -19.78 -11.20
N ALA A 307 1.86 -20.08 -10.18
CA ALA A 307 1.93 -21.39 -9.53
C ALA A 307 2.10 -21.26 -8.02
N TYR A 308 1.50 -22.17 -7.25
CA TYR A 308 1.77 -22.29 -5.82
C TYR A 308 2.89 -23.32 -5.54
N GLU A 309 3.11 -24.22 -6.49
CA GLU A 309 4.22 -25.15 -6.56
C GLU A 309 5.55 -24.42 -6.73
N ASP A 310 6.62 -24.95 -6.15
CA ASP A 310 7.97 -24.38 -6.21
C ASP A 310 8.48 -24.23 -7.65
N GLN A 311 8.75 -22.99 -8.07
CA GLN A 311 9.22 -22.65 -9.42
C GLN A 311 10.75 -22.54 -9.52
N ARG A 312 11.50 -22.76 -8.43
CA ARG A 312 12.96 -22.59 -8.43
C ARG A 312 13.65 -23.54 -9.41
N GLY A 313 14.42 -22.97 -10.34
CA GLY A 313 15.17 -23.73 -11.34
C GLY A 313 14.34 -24.26 -12.51
N VAL A 314 13.04 -23.90 -12.59
CA VAL A 314 12.22 -24.13 -13.79
C VAL A 314 12.72 -23.20 -14.91
N SER A 315 12.81 -23.70 -16.15
CA SER A 315 13.42 -22.96 -17.27
C SER A 315 12.60 -21.78 -17.79
N ASN A 316 11.28 -21.84 -17.63
CA ASN A 316 10.35 -20.74 -17.86
C ASN A 316 9.35 -20.76 -16.69
N PRO A 317 9.75 -20.23 -15.52
CA PRO A 317 8.98 -20.32 -14.30
C PRO A 317 7.67 -19.54 -14.43
N LYS A 318 6.62 -20.02 -13.78
CA LYS A 318 5.44 -19.20 -13.51
C LYS A 318 5.77 -18.20 -12.39
N ILE A 319 4.99 -17.12 -12.24
CA ILE A 319 5.16 -16.23 -11.08
C ILE A 319 4.81 -17.02 -9.82
N GLN A 320 5.77 -17.10 -8.88
CA GLN A 320 5.58 -17.83 -7.62
C GLN A 320 4.53 -17.18 -6.73
N LEU A 321 3.51 -17.97 -6.38
CA LEU A 321 2.56 -17.71 -5.31
C LEU A 321 2.83 -18.66 -4.11
N PRO A 322 2.37 -18.34 -2.88
CA PRO A 322 1.84 -17.05 -2.47
C PRO A 322 2.85 -15.92 -2.69
N THR A 323 2.36 -14.71 -2.99
CA THR A 323 3.23 -13.54 -3.11
C THR A 323 3.90 -13.21 -1.78
N PHE A 324 4.87 -12.28 -1.78
CA PHE A 324 5.67 -11.95 -0.59
C PHE A 324 4.82 -11.70 0.66
N GLU A 325 5.31 -12.14 1.80
CA GLU A 325 4.74 -11.86 3.13
C GLU A 325 5.07 -10.45 3.62
N TRP A 326 4.36 -9.98 4.64
CA TRP A 326 4.76 -8.77 5.37
C TRP A 326 6.04 -9.02 6.18
N GLN A 327 7.09 -8.30 5.84
CA GLN A 327 8.35 -8.32 6.55
C GLN A 327 8.38 -7.21 7.60
N ARG A 328 8.42 -7.59 8.89
CA ARG A 328 8.66 -6.64 9.98
C ARG A 328 10.10 -6.15 9.93
N GLN A 329 10.27 -4.84 9.92
CA GLN A 329 11.56 -4.16 9.89
C GLN A 329 12.07 -3.90 11.32
N PRO A 330 13.39 -3.91 11.55
CA PRO A 330 13.95 -3.69 12.87
C PRO A 330 13.70 -2.25 13.35
N LYS A 331 13.46 -2.09 14.66
CA LYS A 331 13.28 -0.78 15.31
C LYS A 331 14.48 0.14 15.05
N ILE A 332 14.17 1.41 14.84
CA ILE A 332 15.17 2.48 14.76
C ILE A 332 15.53 2.93 16.18
N PRO A 333 16.82 3.07 16.53
CA PRO A 333 17.22 3.64 17.81
C PRO A 333 16.97 5.16 17.84
N GLY A 334 16.29 5.65 18.89
CA GLY A 334 16.10 7.09 19.12
C GLY A 334 14.76 7.65 18.62
N THR A 335 14.75 8.94 18.28
CA THR A 335 13.52 9.66 17.92
C THR A 335 13.26 9.57 16.41
N ILE A 336 12.04 9.19 16.02
CA ILE A 336 11.56 9.20 14.64
C ILE A 336 10.20 9.90 14.53
N THR A 337 9.82 10.28 13.32
CA THR A 337 8.49 10.80 12.98
C THR A 337 7.73 9.82 12.09
N HIS A 338 6.51 10.17 11.67
CA HIS A 338 5.77 9.38 10.67
C HIS A 338 6.25 9.59 9.23
N ASP A 339 7.12 10.55 8.94
CA ASP A 339 7.62 10.79 7.57
C ASP A 339 8.59 9.66 7.18
N ILE A 340 8.06 8.74 6.36
CA ILE A 340 8.76 7.58 5.83
C ILE A 340 8.82 7.63 4.31
N SER A 341 9.86 7.05 3.73
CA SER A 341 10.04 7.03 2.27
C SER A 341 10.64 5.70 1.82
N VAL A 342 10.15 5.18 0.71
CA VAL A 342 10.87 4.18 -0.09
C VAL A 342 11.54 4.89 -1.28
N HIS A 343 12.79 4.57 -1.52
CA HIS A 343 13.51 4.97 -2.73
C HIS A 343 14.09 3.72 -3.38
N LYS A 344 13.58 3.35 -4.56
CA LYS A 344 14.17 2.28 -5.37
C LYS A 344 15.54 2.67 -5.91
N SER A 345 16.41 1.68 -6.01
CA SER A 345 17.77 1.80 -6.52
C SER A 345 18.17 0.48 -7.20
N GLY A 346 19.04 0.52 -8.20
CA GLY A 346 19.38 -0.68 -8.97
C GLY A 346 18.21 -1.23 -9.79
N ILE A 347 18.24 -2.53 -10.07
CA ILE A 347 17.33 -3.24 -10.98
C ILE A 347 16.73 -4.48 -10.29
N ASP A 348 15.96 -5.26 -11.05
CA ASP A 348 15.41 -6.59 -10.75
C ASP A 348 14.52 -6.63 -9.49
N MET A 349 13.95 -5.49 -9.09
CA MET A 349 13.21 -5.34 -7.84
C MET A 349 14.05 -5.65 -6.57
N LEU A 350 15.39 -5.56 -6.65
CA LEU A 350 16.29 -6.07 -5.60
C LEU A 350 16.65 -5.06 -4.50
N THR A 351 16.92 -3.79 -4.80
CA THR A 351 17.49 -2.82 -3.84
C THR A 351 16.57 -1.63 -3.59
N ARG A 352 16.34 -1.30 -2.31
CA ARG A 352 15.46 -0.17 -1.90
C ARG A 352 15.95 0.41 -0.60
N SER A 353 16.24 1.70 -0.61
CA SER A 353 16.51 2.45 0.61
C SER A 353 15.18 2.78 1.31
N LEU A 354 15.03 2.27 2.53
CA LEU A 354 14.02 2.77 3.47
C LEU A 354 14.59 3.99 4.16
N ARG A 355 13.84 5.09 4.20
CA ARG A 355 14.18 6.30 4.96
C ARG A 355 13.09 6.62 5.96
N VAL A 356 13.48 7.06 7.14
CA VAL A 356 12.57 7.50 8.22
C VAL A 356 13.13 8.77 8.85
N GLU A 357 12.36 9.85 8.85
CA GLU A 357 12.75 11.11 9.46
C GLU A 357 12.95 10.98 10.98
N GLY A 358 13.91 11.70 11.56
CA GLY A 358 14.14 11.64 13.00
C GLY A 358 15.29 12.51 13.51
N ARG A 359 15.74 12.17 14.72
CA ARG A 359 16.92 12.77 15.35
C ARG A 359 17.93 11.72 15.78
N ASP A 360 19.21 12.08 15.72
CA ASP A 360 20.27 11.28 16.33
C ASP A 360 20.31 11.43 17.86
N ALA A 361 21.17 10.65 18.52
CA ALA A 361 21.37 10.70 19.96
C ALA A 361 22.00 12.03 20.48
N ARG A 362 22.40 12.94 19.58
CA ARG A 362 22.91 14.29 19.89
C ARG A 362 21.86 15.38 19.63
N GLY A 363 20.69 15.02 19.11
CA GLY A 363 19.59 15.93 18.80
C GLY A 363 19.62 16.56 17.41
N HIS A 364 20.60 16.23 16.55
CA HIS A 364 20.61 16.71 15.16
C HIS A 364 19.44 16.11 14.39
N THR A 365 18.83 16.88 13.49
CA THR A 365 17.74 16.42 12.63
C THR A 365 18.26 15.85 11.31
N GLY A 366 17.49 14.94 10.74
CA GLY A 366 17.89 14.15 9.59
C GLY A 366 16.96 12.97 9.36
N TYR A 367 17.49 11.90 8.78
CA TYR A 367 16.77 10.65 8.56
C TYR A 367 17.65 9.43 8.81
N TRP A 368 17.02 8.34 9.22
CA TRP A 368 17.62 7.02 9.29
C TRP A 368 17.45 6.31 7.94
N GLU A 369 18.48 5.65 7.45
CA GLU A 369 18.49 4.93 6.16
C GLU A 369 19.08 3.51 6.31
N LYS A 370 18.51 2.55 5.56
CA LYS A 370 19.08 1.21 5.29
C LYS A 370 18.45 0.60 4.03
N ASP A 371 19.05 -0.48 3.48
CA ASP A 371 18.34 -1.33 2.51
C ASP A 371 17.18 -2.09 3.19
N TYR A 372 16.06 -2.27 2.50
CA TYR A 372 14.88 -2.92 3.07
C TYR A 372 15.13 -4.37 3.51
N ARG A 373 16.06 -5.10 2.86
CA ARG A 373 16.40 -6.50 3.19
C ARG A 373 17.33 -6.64 4.40
N GLU A 374 17.98 -5.56 4.84
CA GLU A 374 18.85 -5.60 6.02
C GLU A 374 18.01 -5.63 7.30
N LEU A 375 17.80 -6.82 7.88
CA LEU A 375 16.94 -7.02 9.06
C LEU A 375 17.63 -6.84 10.42
N ASP A 376 18.92 -6.50 10.44
CA ASP A 376 19.63 -6.15 11.67
C ASP A 376 19.36 -4.68 12.03
N ALA A 377 19.03 -4.38 13.30
CA ALA A 377 18.82 -3.00 13.75
C ALA A 377 20.07 -2.12 13.59
N ARG A 378 21.27 -2.71 13.52
CA ARG A 378 22.56 -2.02 13.29
C ARG A 378 22.73 -1.55 11.84
N ALA A 379 21.87 -1.97 10.92
CA ALA A 379 21.85 -1.51 9.53
C ALA A 379 21.48 -0.02 9.40
N TRP A 380 20.65 0.49 10.31
CA TRP A 380 20.17 1.87 10.32
C TRP A 380 21.33 2.86 10.52
N LYS A 381 21.56 3.70 9.50
CA LYS A 381 22.56 4.79 9.51
C LYS A 381 21.82 6.13 9.53
N PHE A 382 22.27 7.05 10.37
CA PHE A 382 21.69 8.39 10.43
C PHE A 382 22.39 9.34 9.44
N VAL A 383 21.62 9.99 8.59
CA VAL A 383 22.06 11.05 7.68
C VAL A 383 21.53 12.39 8.19
N ARG A 384 22.44 13.22 8.68
CA ARG A 384 22.15 14.56 9.21
C ARG A 384 21.82 15.53 8.09
N THR A 385 20.75 16.32 8.27
CA THR A 385 20.34 17.38 7.33
C THR A 385 20.23 18.75 7.99
N ASP A 386 20.11 18.81 9.32
CA ASP A 386 19.83 20.01 10.13
C ASP A 386 18.59 20.81 9.70
N GLN A 387 17.74 20.23 8.87
CA GLN A 387 16.44 20.82 8.52
C GLN A 387 15.44 20.59 9.65
N PRO A 388 14.48 21.50 9.89
CA PRO A 388 13.39 21.23 10.81
C PRO A 388 12.66 19.93 10.46
N LEU A 389 12.23 19.17 11.47
CA LEU A 389 11.35 18.02 11.27
C LEU A 389 10.03 18.48 10.66
N ARG A 390 9.57 17.77 9.63
CA ARG A 390 8.28 17.98 8.97
C ARG A 390 7.22 17.09 9.60
N GLY A 391 7.56 15.83 9.85
CA GLY A 391 6.65 14.87 10.45
C GLY A 391 6.49 15.09 11.96
N THR A 392 5.40 14.55 12.48
CA THR A 392 5.13 14.51 13.92
C THR A 392 5.86 13.33 14.56
N VAL A 393 6.59 13.60 15.65
CA VAL A 393 7.33 12.60 16.43
C VAL A 393 6.40 11.48 16.93
N LEU A 394 6.88 10.24 16.85
CA LEU A 394 6.16 9.03 17.27
C LEU A 394 6.56 8.57 18.68
N ASP A 395 5.71 7.76 19.31
CA ASP A 395 6.01 7.02 20.55
C ASP A 395 6.88 5.79 20.22
N ASN A 396 8.09 6.01 19.71
CA ASN A 396 8.98 4.96 19.20
C ASN A 396 9.48 4.03 20.31
N ARG A 397 8.68 3.02 20.64
CA ARG A 397 8.96 2.03 21.69
C ARG A 397 10.09 1.09 21.25
N PRO A 398 11.01 0.68 22.15
CA PRO A 398 12.11 -0.21 21.80
C PRO A 398 11.68 -1.67 21.57
N ARG A 399 10.45 -2.05 21.97
CA ARG A 399 9.86 -3.38 21.75
C ARG A 399 8.86 -3.36 20.61
N ASP A 400 8.46 -4.55 20.15
CA ASP A 400 7.24 -4.68 19.34
C ASP A 400 6.03 -4.15 20.11
N SER A 401 5.29 -3.25 19.47
CA SER A 401 4.03 -2.66 19.92
C SER A 401 2.96 -2.72 18.83
N SER A 402 3.16 -3.53 17.79
CA SER A 402 2.25 -3.66 16.64
C SER A 402 0.84 -4.18 17.02
N LEU A 403 0.73 -4.81 18.20
CA LEU A 403 -0.52 -5.31 18.78
C LEU A 403 -1.10 -4.40 19.88
N ASP A 404 -0.38 -3.36 20.33
CA ASP A 404 -0.79 -2.53 21.46
C ASP A 404 -2.04 -1.69 21.17
N ASP A 405 -2.32 -1.38 19.90
CA ASP A 405 -3.54 -0.69 19.42
C ASP A 405 -4.19 -1.35 18.19
N ALA A 406 -3.83 -2.61 17.90
CA ALA A 406 -4.35 -3.37 16.76
C ALA A 406 -5.88 -3.41 16.75
N GLY A 407 -6.46 -3.12 15.59
CA GLY A 407 -7.91 -3.08 15.43
C GLY A 407 -8.56 -4.46 15.29
N PRO A 408 -9.88 -4.49 15.00
CA PRO A 408 -10.64 -5.71 14.81
C PRO A 408 -10.17 -6.46 13.56
N GLY A 409 -10.12 -7.79 13.62
CA GLY A 409 -9.95 -8.61 12.42
C GLY A 409 -11.21 -8.59 11.56
N GLU A 410 -11.04 -8.67 10.24
CA GLU A 410 -12.16 -8.84 9.29
C GLU A 410 -12.42 -10.31 8.92
N ASP A 411 -11.73 -11.25 9.58
CA ASP A 411 -11.92 -12.70 9.44
C ASP A 411 -13.37 -13.12 9.74
N ARG A 412 -13.95 -13.94 8.85
CA ARG A 412 -15.33 -14.45 8.90
C ARG A 412 -15.34 -15.98 8.98
N TYR A 413 -16.36 -16.51 9.64
CA TYR A 413 -16.61 -17.95 9.74
C TYR A 413 -17.65 -18.39 8.70
N TYR A 414 -17.36 -19.43 7.93
CA TYR A 414 -18.31 -20.14 7.07
C TYR A 414 -18.20 -21.65 7.29
N ALA A 415 -19.30 -22.38 7.06
CA ALA A 415 -19.41 -23.80 7.35
C ALA A 415 -20.20 -24.57 6.28
N ARG A 416 -19.90 -25.87 6.16
CA ARG A 416 -20.57 -26.84 5.28
C ARG A 416 -20.94 -28.08 6.09
N ASN A 417 -22.17 -28.55 5.97
CA ASN A 417 -22.66 -29.82 6.53
C ASN A 417 -22.45 -30.08 8.04
N LEU A 418 -22.10 -29.08 8.87
CA LEU A 418 -21.80 -29.30 10.30
C LEU A 418 -22.94 -29.91 11.12
N ALA A 419 -24.20 -29.69 10.73
CA ALA A 419 -25.35 -30.36 11.35
C ALA A 419 -25.30 -31.89 11.24
N GLN A 420 -24.58 -32.43 10.25
CA GLN A 420 -24.38 -33.86 10.02
C GLN A 420 -23.16 -34.43 10.78
N LEU A 421 -22.31 -33.58 11.36
CA LEU A 421 -21.05 -34.00 11.99
C LEU A 421 -21.19 -35.15 13.02
N PRO A 422 -22.27 -35.26 13.82
CA PRO A 422 -22.48 -36.42 14.70
C PRO A 422 -22.66 -37.75 13.96
N SER A 423 -23.24 -37.76 12.76
CA SER A 423 -23.46 -38.99 11.97
C SER A 423 -22.27 -39.38 11.09
N LEU A 424 -21.43 -38.43 10.66
CA LEU A 424 -20.24 -38.69 9.82
C LEU A 424 -19.24 -39.69 10.45
N ALA A 425 -19.21 -39.77 11.79
CA ALA A 425 -18.43 -40.76 12.53
C ALA A 425 -18.78 -42.21 12.14
N ALA A 426 -20.02 -42.48 11.75
CA ALA A 426 -20.49 -43.81 11.34
C ALA A 426 -20.15 -44.16 9.88
N HIS A 427 -19.74 -43.19 9.07
CA HIS A 427 -19.38 -43.42 7.66
C HIS A 427 -18.01 -44.10 7.61
N PRO A 428 -17.84 -45.25 6.93
CA PRO A 428 -16.60 -46.04 7.01
C PRO A 428 -15.46 -45.48 6.15
N GLN A 429 -15.76 -44.59 5.21
CA GLN A 429 -14.82 -44.03 4.23
C GLN A 429 -15.32 -42.69 3.70
N VAL A 430 -14.45 -41.92 3.05
CA VAL A 430 -14.81 -40.75 2.26
C VAL A 430 -14.96 -41.17 0.80
N ALA A 431 -16.20 -41.25 0.32
CA ALA A 431 -16.57 -41.54 -1.06
C ALA A 431 -17.20 -40.33 -1.78
N GLY A 432 -17.66 -39.32 -1.04
CA GLY A 432 -18.10 -38.04 -1.59
C GLY A 432 -18.54 -37.01 -0.54
N ASP A 433 -19.27 -35.99 -0.99
CA ASP A 433 -19.64 -34.79 -0.23
C ASP A 433 -20.53 -35.03 1.01
N ALA A 434 -21.09 -36.23 1.15
CA ALA A 434 -21.89 -36.63 2.30
C ALA A 434 -21.07 -37.25 3.45
N ASP A 435 -19.76 -37.46 3.26
CA ASP A 435 -18.89 -38.17 4.22
C ASP A 435 -18.01 -37.23 5.06
N TRP A 436 -18.12 -35.91 4.85
CA TRP A 436 -17.36 -34.89 5.55
C TRP A 436 -18.17 -33.59 5.74
N ALA A 437 -17.77 -32.80 6.73
CA ALA A 437 -18.24 -31.43 6.95
C ALA A 437 -17.05 -30.47 6.88
N GLY A 438 -17.29 -29.19 6.59
CA GLY A 438 -16.22 -28.23 6.32
C GLY A 438 -16.35 -26.95 7.15
N GLU A 439 -15.22 -26.33 7.49
CA GLU A 439 -15.15 -25.01 8.12
C GLU A 439 -14.11 -24.14 7.40
N LEU A 440 -14.45 -22.89 7.16
CA LEU A 440 -13.52 -21.80 6.87
C LEU A 440 -13.54 -20.85 8.08
N PRO A 441 -12.70 -21.08 9.12
CA PRO A 441 -12.86 -20.40 10.40
C PRO A 441 -12.37 -18.94 10.42
N ASP A 442 -11.56 -18.55 9.44
CA ASP A 442 -10.93 -17.23 9.35
C ASP A 442 -10.85 -16.71 7.90
N PHE A 443 -11.90 -16.94 7.11
CA PHE A 443 -11.97 -16.41 5.75
C PHE A 443 -12.05 -14.88 5.75
N ASN A 444 -11.08 -14.23 5.11
CA ASN A 444 -11.06 -12.80 4.89
C ASN A 444 -10.63 -12.58 3.44
N PHE A 445 -11.54 -12.04 2.64
CA PHE A 445 -11.41 -11.91 1.18
C PHE A 445 -10.11 -11.26 0.70
N TYR A 446 -9.48 -10.41 1.52
CA TYR A 446 -8.23 -9.75 1.19
C TYR A 446 -6.99 -10.46 1.77
N CYS A 447 -7.16 -11.35 2.76
CA CYS A 447 -6.09 -11.97 3.55
C CYS A 447 -6.05 -13.49 3.35
N SER A 448 -5.40 -13.88 2.25
CA SER A 448 -5.01 -15.26 1.94
C SER A 448 -3.69 -15.67 2.63
N PRO A 449 -3.53 -16.96 3.00
CA PRO A 449 -4.55 -18.00 3.00
C PRO A 449 -5.57 -17.83 4.13
N ALA A 450 -6.73 -18.48 3.97
CA ALA A 450 -7.59 -18.87 5.09
C ALA A 450 -7.32 -20.34 5.46
N ARG A 451 -7.68 -20.77 6.67
CA ARG A 451 -7.76 -22.20 6.98
C ARG A 451 -8.97 -22.82 6.31
N LEU A 452 -8.82 -24.08 5.91
CA LEU A 452 -9.90 -24.95 5.48
C LEU A 452 -9.82 -26.23 6.31
N ARG A 453 -10.74 -26.38 7.25
CA ARG A 453 -10.81 -27.59 8.08
C ARG A 453 -11.86 -28.53 7.53
N ILE A 454 -11.45 -29.76 7.23
CA ILE A 454 -12.33 -30.87 6.87
C ILE A 454 -12.56 -31.71 8.11
N ARG A 455 -13.81 -32.00 8.44
CA ARG A 455 -14.26 -32.70 9.66
C ARG A 455 -14.89 -34.03 9.26
N PHE A 456 -14.39 -35.13 9.82
CA PHE A 456 -14.91 -36.48 9.58
C PHE A 456 -15.68 -37.05 10.78
N SER A 457 -15.47 -36.46 11.96
CA SER A 457 -16.22 -36.70 13.19
C SER A 457 -16.01 -35.53 14.17
N PRO A 458 -16.68 -35.49 15.33
CA PRO A 458 -16.39 -34.48 16.36
C PRO A 458 -14.93 -34.44 16.85
N THR A 459 -14.14 -35.49 16.60
CA THR A 459 -12.75 -35.64 17.08
C THR A 459 -11.72 -35.97 15.99
N GLU A 460 -12.13 -36.02 14.72
CA GLU A 460 -11.25 -36.36 13.58
C GLU A 460 -11.39 -35.29 12.49
N ASP A 461 -10.27 -34.68 12.12
CA ASP A 461 -10.21 -33.63 11.11
C ASP A 461 -8.89 -33.62 10.31
N LEU A 462 -8.90 -32.80 9.26
CA LEU A 462 -7.78 -32.50 8.39
C LEU A 462 -7.75 -30.98 8.18
N GLU A 463 -6.70 -30.32 8.69
CA GLU A 463 -6.42 -28.90 8.46
C GLU A 463 -5.68 -28.71 7.12
N LEU A 464 -6.26 -27.89 6.25
CA LEU A 464 -5.75 -27.45 4.96
C LEU A 464 -5.70 -25.92 4.92
N LEU A 465 -5.10 -25.36 3.88
CA LEU A 465 -5.13 -23.92 3.60
C LEU A 465 -5.90 -23.65 2.30
N LEU A 466 -6.75 -22.63 2.30
CA LEU A 466 -7.40 -22.09 1.12
C LEU A 466 -6.75 -20.75 0.74
N HIS A 467 -5.83 -20.81 -0.21
CA HIS A 467 -5.30 -19.62 -0.86
C HIS A 467 -6.32 -19.03 -1.82
N HIS A 468 -6.40 -17.70 -1.89
CA HIS A 468 -7.32 -16.99 -2.76
C HIS A 468 -6.82 -15.59 -3.12
N THR A 469 -7.03 -15.19 -4.38
CA THR A 469 -6.72 -13.84 -4.89
C THR A 469 -7.88 -13.38 -5.78
N ASP A 470 -8.30 -12.13 -5.62
CA ASP A 470 -9.20 -11.44 -6.56
C ASP A 470 -8.57 -11.36 -7.96
N THR A 471 -9.35 -11.12 -9.00
CA THR A 471 -8.83 -11.10 -10.39
C THR A 471 -9.15 -9.81 -11.13
N ILE A 472 -8.42 -9.54 -12.21
CA ILE A 472 -8.68 -8.44 -13.13
C ILE A 472 -10.15 -8.37 -13.55
N ARG A 473 -10.72 -7.16 -13.49
CA ARG A 473 -12.07 -6.83 -13.94
C ARG A 473 -12.09 -5.42 -14.51
N GLN A 474 -13.13 -5.08 -15.26
CA GLN A 474 -13.29 -3.74 -15.88
C GLN A 474 -14.59 -3.03 -15.46
N THR A 475 -15.38 -3.67 -14.58
CA THR A 475 -16.65 -3.14 -14.04
C THR A 475 -16.48 -2.71 -12.59
N GLU A 476 -16.95 -1.49 -12.27
CA GLU A 476 -16.89 -0.90 -10.93
C GLU A 476 -17.69 -1.72 -9.89
N ARG A 477 -17.21 -1.79 -8.64
CA ARG A 477 -17.80 -2.55 -7.53
C ARG A 477 -17.42 -1.99 -6.15
N GLY A 478 -18.26 -2.23 -5.14
CA GLY A 478 -17.92 -1.98 -3.74
C GLY A 478 -16.84 -2.92 -3.16
N ARG A 479 -16.26 -2.51 -2.03
CA ARG A 479 -15.28 -3.29 -1.25
C ARG A 479 -15.87 -4.60 -0.74
N GLY A 480 -15.07 -5.67 -0.80
CA GLY A 480 -15.35 -6.97 -0.19
C GLY A 480 -16.29 -7.85 -0.99
N LEU A 481 -17.07 -8.66 -0.27
CA LEU A 481 -18.15 -9.48 -0.78
C LEU A 481 -19.49 -8.84 -0.40
N ASP A 482 -20.41 -8.82 -1.35
CA ASP A 482 -21.76 -8.28 -1.21
C ASP A 482 -22.78 -9.34 -1.71
N GLN A 483 -23.99 -8.94 -2.08
CA GLN A 483 -25.05 -9.85 -2.53
C GLN A 483 -24.92 -10.28 -4.01
N GLN A 484 -24.01 -9.67 -4.78
CA GLN A 484 -23.65 -10.13 -6.12
C GLN A 484 -22.48 -11.12 -6.02
N PRO A 485 -22.43 -12.21 -6.81
CA PRO A 485 -21.26 -13.08 -6.81
C PRO A 485 -19.98 -12.33 -7.23
N ARG A 486 -18.87 -12.51 -6.49
CA ARG A 486 -17.51 -12.11 -6.90
C ARG A 486 -16.73 -13.37 -7.25
N ALA A 487 -16.18 -13.44 -8.46
CA ALA A 487 -15.31 -14.53 -8.86
C ALA A 487 -13.87 -14.25 -8.43
N PHE A 488 -13.16 -15.28 -7.97
CA PHE A 488 -11.74 -15.21 -7.61
C PHE A 488 -11.07 -16.57 -7.86
N VAL A 489 -9.73 -16.59 -7.85
CA VAL A 489 -8.93 -17.80 -8.09
C VAL A 489 -8.16 -18.19 -6.84
N GLY A 490 -7.72 -19.44 -6.73
CA GLY A 490 -7.06 -19.91 -5.53
C GLY A 490 -6.41 -21.28 -5.67
N SER A 491 -5.91 -21.78 -4.55
CA SER A 491 -5.37 -23.14 -4.42
C SER A 491 -5.71 -23.69 -3.04
N ILE A 492 -6.17 -24.93 -2.99
CA ILE A 492 -6.15 -25.69 -1.73
C ILE A 492 -4.73 -26.24 -1.56
N GLU A 493 -4.11 -25.91 -0.43
CA GLU A 493 -2.83 -26.46 -0.02
C GLU A 493 -3.02 -27.49 1.10
N ILE A 494 -2.33 -28.62 0.96
CA ILE A 494 -1.98 -29.54 2.04
C ILE A 494 -0.70 -28.98 2.70
N PRO A 495 -0.72 -28.54 3.97
CA PRO A 495 0.46 -27.98 4.62
C PRO A 495 1.65 -28.94 4.56
N GLU A 496 2.87 -28.44 4.33
CA GLU A 496 4.08 -29.26 4.19
C GLU A 496 4.24 -30.35 5.29
N PRO A 497 4.01 -30.08 6.60
CA PRO A 497 4.10 -31.13 7.63
C PRO A 497 3.02 -32.22 7.54
N THR A 498 1.89 -31.94 6.89
CA THR A 498 0.80 -32.89 6.58
C THR A 498 1.14 -33.66 5.30
N PHE A 499 1.68 -32.98 4.28
CA PHE A 499 2.07 -33.55 3.00
C PHE A 499 3.25 -34.53 3.13
N ALA A 500 4.27 -34.18 3.93
CA ALA A 500 5.44 -35.02 4.20
C ALA A 500 5.11 -36.35 4.92
N ARG A 501 3.85 -36.56 5.34
CA ARG A 501 3.40 -37.71 6.12
C ARG A 501 2.11 -38.36 5.62
N LEU A 502 1.70 -38.10 4.37
CA LEU A 502 0.44 -38.56 3.75
C LEU A 502 0.07 -40.01 4.11
N ASP A 503 0.98 -40.96 3.88
CA ASP A 503 0.77 -42.40 4.11
C ASP A 503 0.48 -42.76 5.59
N SER A 504 0.79 -41.86 6.52
CA SER A 504 0.57 -42.01 7.98
C SER A 504 -0.65 -41.25 8.51
N LEU A 505 -1.38 -40.53 7.65
CA LEU A 505 -2.60 -39.82 8.05
C LEU A 505 -3.74 -40.81 8.35
N PRO A 506 -4.78 -40.40 9.11
CA PRO A 506 -6.00 -41.19 9.24
C PRO A 506 -6.59 -41.58 7.88
N PRO A 507 -7.17 -42.78 7.70
CA PRO A 507 -7.65 -43.25 6.41
C PRO A 507 -8.63 -42.30 5.71
N LYS A 508 -9.52 -41.64 6.45
CA LYS A 508 -10.46 -40.65 5.89
C LYS A 508 -9.75 -39.41 5.34
N SER A 509 -8.71 -38.94 6.02
CA SER A 509 -7.86 -37.84 5.54
C SER A 509 -7.13 -38.23 4.24
N GLN A 510 -6.58 -39.44 4.16
CA GLN A 510 -5.95 -39.95 2.92
C GLN A 510 -6.97 -40.04 1.77
N GLN A 511 -8.16 -40.59 2.03
CA GLN A 511 -9.23 -40.73 1.05
C GLN A 511 -9.72 -39.37 0.54
N PHE A 512 -9.94 -38.40 1.42
CA PHE A 512 -10.30 -37.03 1.03
C PHE A 512 -9.24 -36.39 0.13
N ILE A 513 -7.96 -36.50 0.52
CA ILE A 513 -6.83 -35.96 -0.25
C ILE A 513 -6.74 -36.62 -1.63
N GLN A 514 -6.92 -37.94 -1.73
CA GLN A 514 -6.89 -38.62 -3.02
C GLN A 514 -8.11 -38.28 -3.89
N LEU A 515 -9.30 -38.15 -3.31
CA LEU A 515 -10.56 -37.93 -4.03
C LEU A 515 -10.65 -36.51 -4.60
N TYR A 516 -10.25 -35.49 -3.83
CA TYR A 516 -10.45 -34.08 -4.20
C TYR A 516 -9.17 -33.35 -4.60
N LEU A 517 -8.01 -33.74 -4.04
CA LEU A 517 -6.73 -33.07 -4.25
C LEU A 517 -5.75 -33.90 -5.10
N ASP A 518 -6.15 -35.11 -5.53
CA ASP A 518 -5.36 -36.02 -6.36
C ASP A 518 -3.95 -36.31 -5.77
N GLY A 519 -3.84 -36.33 -4.44
CA GLY A 519 -2.57 -36.52 -3.75
C GLY A 519 -1.54 -35.39 -3.95
N ARG A 520 -1.93 -34.24 -4.53
CA ARG A 520 -1.04 -33.11 -4.79
C ARG A 520 -1.04 -32.11 -3.64
N ARG A 521 0.15 -31.56 -3.31
CA ARG A 521 0.29 -30.55 -2.24
C ARG A 521 -0.55 -29.30 -2.54
N HIS A 522 -0.61 -28.88 -3.80
CA HIS A 522 -1.42 -27.75 -4.26
C HIS A 522 -2.44 -28.23 -5.30
N THR A 523 -3.68 -27.76 -5.16
CA THR A 523 -4.77 -28.03 -6.10
C THR A 523 -5.48 -26.72 -6.43
N SER A 524 -5.26 -26.23 -7.65
CA SER A 524 -5.89 -25.00 -8.15
C SER A 524 -7.41 -25.09 -8.13
N VAL A 525 -8.07 -24.06 -7.61
CA VAL A 525 -9.53 -23.96 -7.53
C VAL A 525 -10.04 -22.62 -8.07
N ARG A 526 -11.23 -22.66 -8.66
CA ARG A 526 -12.04 -21.47 -8.92
C ARG A 526 -12.99 -21.26 -7.74
N LEU A 527 -13.19 -20.00 -7.39
CA LEU A 527 -13.96 -19.57 -6.24
C LEU A 527 -15.00 -18.54 -6.66
N SER A 528 -16.11 -18.51 -5.93
CA SER A 528 -17.13 -17.47 -6.04
C SER A 528 -17.64 -17.13 -4.64
N GLY A 529 -17.85 -15.86 -4.33
CA GLY A 529 -18.27 -15.42 -3.00
C GLY A 529 -19.36 -14.37 -3.01
N VAL A 530 -20.24 -14.45 -2.02
CA VAL A 530 -21.17 -13.41 -1.55
C VAL A 530 -20.96 -13.22 -0.04
N GLU A 531 -21.56 -12.22 0.60
CA GLU A 531 -21.32 -11.92 2.02
C GLU A 531 -21.57 -13.11 2.97
N ASP A 532 -22.53 -13.98 2.63
CA ASP A 532 -23.01 -15.10 3.46
C ASP A 532 -22.59 -16.49 2.94
N ARG A 533 -21.97 -16.59 1.75
CA ARG A 533 -21.56 -17.87 1.16
C ARG A 533 -20.27 -17.77 0.35
N ILE A 534 -19.34 -18.69 0.61
CA ILE A 534 -18.16 -18.96 -0.21
C ILE A 534 -18.34 -20.30 -0.94
N SER A 535 -18.23 -20.30 -2.26
CA SER A 535 -18.36 -21.48 -3.12
C SER A 535 -17.01 -21.84 -3.77
N VAL A 536 -16.54 -23.08 -3.57
CA VAL A 536 -15.42 -23.67 -4.32
C VAL A 536 -15.99 -24.31 -5.58
N THR A 537 -16.14 -23.49 -6.62
CA THR A 537 -16.90 -23.84 -7.82
C THR A 537 -16.29 -24.99 -8.61
N SER A 538 -14.97 -25.23 -8.49
CA SER A 538 -14.29 -26.41 -9.03
C SER A 538 -14.82 -27.74 -8.49
N PHE A 539 -15.38 -27.78 -7.28
CA PHE A 539 -15.89 -29.00 -6.63
C PHE A 539 -17.38 -28.95 -6.30
N GLY A 540 -18.07 -27.84 -6.57
CA GLY A 540 -19.45 -27.64 -6.14
C GLY A 540 -19.61 -27.53 -4.61
N TRP A 541 -18.54 -27.18 -3.90
CA TRP A 541 -18.63 -26.95 -2.45
C TRP A 541 -19.17 -25.56 -2.17
N GLU A 542 -20.00 -25.48 -1.15
CA GLU A 542 -20.60 -24.26 -0.64
C GLU A 542 -20.43 -24.27 0.88
N PHE A 543 -19.90 -23.16 1.41
CA PHE A 543 -19.71 -22.88 2.82
C PHE A 543 -20.55 -21.64 3.13
N GLU A 544 -21.54 -21.81 3.99
CA GLU A 544 -22.50 -20.76 4.35
C GLU A 544 -22.21 -20.24 5.77
N ARG A 545 -22.57 -18.99 6.02
CA ARG A 545 -22.46 -18.38 7.33
C ARG A 545 -23.62 -18.85 8.23
N PRO A 546 -23.35 -19.44 9.42
CA PRO A 546 -24.40 -19.91 10.33
C PRO A 546 -25.29 -18.82 10.93
#